data_AF-A0A2E0V1W1-F1
#
_entry.id   AF-A0A2E0V1W1-F1
#
_cell.length_a   1.000
_cell.length_b   1.000
_cell.length_c   1.000
_cell.angle_alpha   90.00
_cell.angle_beta   90.00
_cell.angle_gamma   90.00
#
_symmetry.space_group_name_H-M   'P 1'
#
loop_
_entity.id
_entity.type
_entity.pdbx_description
1 polymer ?
#
loop_
_entity_poly.entity_id
_entity_poly.type
_entity_poly.pdbx_seq_one_letter_code
_entity_poly.pdbx_strand_id
1 'polypeptide(L)'
;MSEPISSKGHRDRLRKKFLLDPQYLSQVEKIELLLTYAIPRVDVKPIAQELLNRFEDLSGIIRQPVAVLEQVPGIGASAAIFLAFIGTLLNELEGQEETMDTLQPNLFSMPEDDSEVEKKLTLFANDEILNSLRFLSLAYELPNKDRFESYLVEHLPYNSKSTRIRRARYILSRYLNYPDIKNPLTKVFAESENDTVKKNVLFYVIQKQEKIAALFAEEVIWPNLALGFISKSLIEEFVKRYFPEAKEKTIYEVQKSLVNTYKLLEIGDLAGEKLFFSLRNGDLESFMFVLTSEYPQPATVPFEKLLNGFMHRNMLWHRDWMQNQLYRLRSLKIISKISEIDFVKQFTLDVDQKTAFEIFYSSAEFGGRGEHEITTN
;
A
#
# COMPACT_ATOMS: atom_id res chain seq x y z
N MET A 1 19.40 29.32 -37.19
CA MET A 1 18.80 30.53 -36.59
C MET A 1 17.57 30.08 -35.83
N SER A 2 17.64 30.04 -34.51
CA SER A 2 16.55 29.63 -33.62
C SER A 2 15.57 30.80 -33.46
N GLU A 3 14.33 30.60 -33.88
CA GLU A 3 13.25 31.58 -33.72
C GLU A 3 13.01 31.90 -32.23
N PRO A 4 12.75 33.16 -31.87
CA PRO A 4 12.44 33.55 -30.51
C PRO A 4 11.09 32.95 -30.12
N ILE A 5 11.10 32.04 -29.15
CA ILE A 5 9.92 31.35 -28.64
C ILE A 5 8.99 32.40 -28.00
N SER A 6 7.91 32.75 -28.69
CA SER A 6 6.82 33.58 -28.16
C SER A 6 6.31 33.02 -26.82
N SER A 7 6.33 33.85 -25.76
CA SER A 7 5.87 33.47 -24.41
C SER A 7 4.38 33.07 -24.36
N LYS A 8 3.61 33.48 -25.38
CA LYS A 8 2.20 33.11 -25.54
C LYS A 8 2.04 31.62 -25.87
N GLY A 9 2.94 31.07 -26.69
CA GLY A 9 2.92 29.64 -27.05
C GLY A 9 3.45 28.73 -25.93
N HIS A 10 4.33 29.21 -25.06
CA HIS A 10 4.91 28.41 -23.98
C HIS A 10 3.89 27.99 -22.93
N ARG A 11 3.06 28.94 -22.48
CA ARG A 11 1.98 28.66 -21.51
C ARG A 11 1.00 27.61 -22.05
N ASP A 12 0.61 27.73 -23.33
CA ASP A 12 -0.31 26.79 -23.95
C ASP A 12 0.32 25.40 -24.16
N ARG A 13 1.63 25.32 -24.41
CA ARG A 13 2.35 24.04 -24.45
C ARG A 13 2.38 23.35 -23.09
N LEU A 14 2.64 24.08 -22.00
CA LEU A 14 2.60 23.51 -20.65
C LEU A 14 1.21 22.98 -20.30
N ARG A 15 0.15 23.73 -20.62
CA ARG A 15 -1.24 23.28 -20.43
C ARG A 15 -1.59 22.05 -21.26
N LYS A 16 -1.21 22.03 -22.55
CA LYS A 16 -1.44 20.86 -23.41
C LYS A 16 -0.69 19.63 -22.91
N LYS A 17 0.55 19.81 -22.43
CA LYS A 17 1.36 18.74 -21.85
C LYS A 17 0.73 18.20 -20.57
N PHE A 18 0.24 19.08 -19.69
CA PHE A 18 -0.53 18.71 -18.50
C PHE A 18 -1.80 17.92 -18.82
N LEU A 19 -2.56 18.34 -19.85
CA LEU A 19 -3.79 17.67 -20.27
C LEU A 19 -3.56 16.28 -20.87
N LEU A 20 -2.37 16.00 -21.41
CA LEU A 20 -2.01 14.66 -21.87
C LEU A 20 -1.70 13.76 -20.68
N ASP A 21 -0.77 14.18 -19.83
CA ASP A 21 -0.45 13.52 -18.57
C ASP A 21 0.31 14.51 -17.66
N PRO A 22 -0.17 14.78 -16.43
CA PRO A 22 0.54 15.60 -15.46
C PRO A 22 1.98 15.13 -15.16
N GLN A 23 2.28 13.83 -15.34
CA GLN A 23 3.61 13.25 -15.14
C GLN A 23 4.61 13.60 -16.24
N TYR A 24 4.16 14.07 -17.40
CA TYR A 24 5.08 14.50 -18.46
C TYR A 24 5.77 15.83 -18.17
N LEU A 25 5.26 16.62 -17.23
CA LEU A 25 5.92 17.84 -16.79
C LEU A 25 7.12 17.51 -15.90
N SER A 26 8.28 18.07 -16.22
CA SER A 26 9.42 18.08 -15.29
C SER A 26 9.09 18.88 -14.02
N GLN A 27 9.87 18.72 -12.95
CA GLN A 27 9.67 19.51 -11.72
C GLN A 27 9.70 21.02 -11.99
N VAL A 28 10.64 21.47 -12.83
CA VAL A 28 10.73 22.88 -13.26
C VAL A 28 9.47 23.29 -14.02
N GLU A 29 9.00 22.48 -14.97
CA GLU A 29 7.80 22.78 -15.78
C GLU A 29 6.51 22.80 -14.94
N LYS A 30 6.43 21.99 -13.87
CA LYS A 30 5.31 22.03 -12.91
C LYS A 30 5.27 23.36 -12.18
N ILE A 31 6.42 23.85 -11.69
CA ILE A 31 6.52 25.15 -11.01
C ILE A 31 6.30 26.29 -12.01
N GLU A 32 6.82 26.19 -13.23
CA GLU A 32 6.56 27.15 -14.29
C GLU A 32 5.05 27.27 -14.53
N LEU A 33 4.35 26.16 -14.75
CA LEU A 33 2.91 26.16 -14.98
C LEU A 33 2.17 26.83 -13.82
N LEU A 34 2.56 26.54 -12.58
CA LEU A 34 2.00 27.13 -11.37
C LEU A 34 2.21 28.66 -11.33
N LEU A 35 3.43 29.13 -11.55
CA LEU A 35 3.78 30.54 -11.60
C LEU A 35 3.09 31.28 -12.75
N THR A 36 2.75 30.62 -13.85
CA THR A 36 2.02 31.29 -14.95
C THR A 36 0.63 31.79 -14.55
N TYR A 37 0.03 31.23 -13.50
CA TYR A 37 -1.26 31.69 -12.96
C TYR A 37 -1.11 32.89 -12.02
N ALA A 38 0.02 33.00 -11.31
CA ALA A 38 0.28 34.10 -10.38
C ALA A 38 1.03 35.29 -10.99
N ILE A 39 1.86 35.04 -12.03
CA ILE A 39 2.72 36.05 -12.66
C ILE A 39 2.36 36.18 -14.14
N PRO A 40 1.48 37.14 -14.50
CA PRO A 40 1.06 37.34 -15.88
C PRO A 40 2.16 38.01 -16.70
N ARG A 41 2.34 37.58 -17.95
CA ARG A 41 3.14 38.24 -19.00
C ARG A 41 4.66 38.33 -18.74
N VAL A 42 5.19 37.62 -17.75
CA VAL A 42 6.63 37.44 -17.50
C VAL A 42 7.07 36.03 -17.92
N ASP A 43 8.35 35.86 -18.27
CA ASP A 43 8.99 34.54 -18.38
C ASP A 43 9.31 34.01 -16.97
N VAL A 44 8.59 32.99 -16.55
CA VAL A 44 8.66 32.44 -15.19
C VAL A 44 9.65 31.29 -15.06
N LYS A 45 10.27 30.85 -16.17
CA LYS A 45 11.23 29.75 -16.16
C LYS A 45 12.48 30.03 -15.32
N PRO A 46 13.13 31.21 -15.42
CA PRO A 46 14.26 31.52 -14.54
C PRO A 46 13.84 31.57 -13.06
N ILE A 47 12.64 32.05 -12.77
CA ILE A 47 12.09 32.14 -11.41
C ILE A 47 11.84 30.73 -10.85
N ALA A 48 11.26 29.82 -11.65
CA ALA A 48 11.05 28.44 -11.27
C ALA A 48 12.37 27.72 -10.95
N GLN A 49 13.41 27.94 -11.76
CA GLN A 49 14.72 27.35 -11.52
C GLN A 49 15.38 27.92 -10.26
N GLU A 50 15.27 29.22 -10.01
CA GLU A 50 15.81 29.85 -8.80
C GLU A 50 15.14 29.33 -7.53
N LEU A 51 13.80 29.16 -7.57
CA LEU A 51 13.05 28.55 -6.47
C LEU A 51 13.53 27.13 -6.18
N LEU A 52 13.73 26.30 -7.20
CA LEU A 52 14.24 24.94 -7.04
C LEU A 52 15.69 24.91 -6.54
N ASN A 53 16.54 25.83 -7.01
CA ASN A 53 17.92 25.90 -6.54
C ASN A 53 17.99 26.25 -5.05
N ARG A 54 17.09 27.12 -4.58
CA ARG A 54 17.08 27.62 -3.21
C ARG A 54 16.34 26.72 -2.22
N PHE A 55 15.29 26.04 -2.67
CA PHE A 55 14.38 25.27 -1.82
C PHE A 55 14.24 23.79 -2.23
N GLU A 56 15.11 23.32 -3.12
CA GLU A 56 15.27 21.94 -3.60
C GLU A 56 14.12 21.44 -4.48
N ASP A 57 12.89 21.45 -3.97
CA ASP A 57 11.71 20.89 -4.62
C ASP A 57 10.43 21.70 -4.34
N LEU A 58 9.30 21.27 -4.91
CA LEU A 58 8.01 21.93 -4.71
C LEU A 58 7.58 21.96 -3.22
N SER A 59 7.86 20.90 -2.45
CA SER A 59 7.51 20.81 -1.03
C SER A 59 8.30 21.83 -0.22
N GLY A 60 9.60 21.94 -0.49
CA GLY A 60 10.47 22.94 0.10
C GLY A 60 10.02 24.37 -0.21
N ILE A 61 9.48 24.64 -1.40
CA ILE A 61 8.96 25.96 -1.79
C ILE A 61 7.68 26.33 -1.03
N ILE A 62 6.67 25.46 -1.04
CA ILE A 62 5.34 25.79 -0.48
C ILE A 62 5.33 25.89 1.05
N ARG A 63 6.34 25.34 1.72
CA ARG A 63 6.53 25.43 3.19
C ARG A 63 7.17 26.73 3.65
N GLN A 64 7.63 27.57 2.72
CA GLN A 64 8.31 28.82 3.08
C GLN A 64 7.31 29.92 3.49
N PRO A 65 7.63 30.73 4.52
CA PRO A 65 6.88 31.94 4.81
C PRO A 65 6.89 32.90 3.61
N VAL A 66 5.82 33.68 3.44
CA VAL A 66 5.67 34.68 2.36
C VAL A 66 6.88 35.61 2.28
N ALA A 67 7.37 36.09 3.43
CA ALA A 67 8.54 36.98 3.50
C ALA A 67 9.86 36.35 3.02
N VAL A 68 9.97 35.02 3.02
CA VAL A 68 11.13 34.28 2.49
C VAL A 68 11.01 34.11 0.98
N LEU A 69 9.80 33.83 0.48
CA LEU A 69 9.52 33.70 -0.95
C LEU A 69 9.72 35.03 -1.70
N GLU A 70 9.33 36.16 -1.10
CA GLU A 70 9.52 37.50 -1.67
C GLU A 70 11.01 37.90 -1.83
N GLN A 71 11.93 37.20 -1.16
CA GLN A 71 13.37 37.42 -1.36
C GLN A 71 13.88 36.83 -2.68
N VAL A 72 13.08 36.03 -3.39
CA VAL A 72 13.43 35.48 -4.70
C VAL A 72 13.14 36.53 -5.78
N PRO A 73 14.15 36.95 -6.57
CA PRO A 73 13.95 37.94 -7.62
C PRO A 73 12.84 37.52 -8.60
N GLY A 74 11.83 38.39 -8.77
CA GLY A 74 10.68 38.12 -9.63
C GLY A 74 9.45 37.53 -8.92
N ILE A 75 9.57 37.17 -7.64
CA ILE A 75 8.42 36.81 -6.79
C ILE A 75 7.91 38.05 -6.06
N GLY A 76 6.76 38.56 -6.49
CA GLY A 76 6.01 39.58 -5.76
C GLY A 76 5.01 38.98 -4.77
N ALA A 77 4.42 39.83 -3.92
CA ALA A 77 3.46 39.44 -2.89
C ALA A 77 2.37 38.48 -3.37
N SER A 78 1.78 38.73 -4.54
CA SER A 78 0.72 37.86 -5.10
C SER A 78 1.22 36.44 -5.41
N ALA A 79 2.44 36.30 -5.92
CA ALA A 79 3.02 34.99 -6.22
C ALA A 79 3.49 34.27 -4.95
N ALA A 80 4.05 35.00 -3.98
CA ALA A 80 4.43 34.47 -2.69
C ALA A 80 3.22 33.97 -1.90
N ILE A 81 2.13 34.75 -1.85
CA ILE A 81 0.86 34.36 -1.24
C ILE A 81 0.29 33.14 -1.96
N PHE A 82 0.28 33.11 -3.29
CA PHE A 82 -0.25 31.97 -4.04
C PHE A 82 0.48 30.66 -3.71
N LEU A 83 1.82 30.69 -3.69
CA LEU A 83 2.65 29.53 -3.33
C LEU A 83 2.42 29.09 -1.87
N ALA A 84 2.44 30.03 -0.93
CA ALA A 84 2.20 29.74 0.48
C ALA A 84 0.77 29.22 0.72
N PHE A 85 -0.22 29.76 0.01
CA PHE A 85 -1.61 29.34 0.10
C PHE A 85 -1.81 27.92 -0.43
N ILE A 86 -1.11 27.51 -1.48
CA ILE A 86 -1.10 26.10 -1.90
C ILE A 86 -0.54 25.21 -0.79
N GLY A 87 0.52 25.64 -0.10
CA GLY A 87 1.03 24.95 1.09
C GLY A 87 0.00 24.88 2.21
N THR A 88 -0.72 25.99 2.47
CA THR A 88 -1.82 26.01 3.45
C THR A 88 -2.95 25.06 3.07
N LEU A 89 -3.39 25.06 1.81
CA LEU A 89 -4.43 24.15 1.32
C LEU A 89 -3.96 22.69 1.37
N LEU A 90 -2.71 22.41 1.03
CA LEU A 90 -2.15 21.07 1.16
C LEU A 90 -2.11 20.66 2.62
N ASN A 91 -1.66 21.51 3.54
CA ASN A 91 -1.71 21.25 4.97
C ASN A 91 -3.15 21.19 5.53
N GLU A 92 -4.14 21.81 4.89
CA GLU A 92 -5.56 21.68 5.26
C GLU A 92 -6.18 20.40 4.70
N LEU A 93 -5.74 19.91 3.54
CA LEU A 93 -6.16 18.64 2.97
C LEU A 93 -5.47 17.48 3.70
N GLU A 94 -4.17 17.59 3.96
CA GLU A 94 -3.40 16.75 4.89
C GLU A 94 -3.94 16.92 6.32
N GLY A 95 -4.36 18.12 6.72
CA GLY A 95 -4.98 18.42 8.02
C GLY A 95 -6.42 17.94 8.17
N GLN A 96 -7.12 17.71 7.06
CA GLN A 96 -8.39 16.97 6.98
C GLN A 96 -8.15 15.46 6.95
N GLU A 97 -6.94 15.02 6.60
CA GLU A 97 -6.46 13.67 6.94
C GLU A 97 -6.09 13.61 8.45
N GLU A 98 -5.47 14.65 9.03
CA GLU A 98 -5.05 14.67 10.46
C GLU A 98 -6.17 15.00 11.46
N THR A 99 -7.30 15.60 11.05
CA THR A 99 -8.52 15.69 11.90
C THR A 99 -9.47 14.50 11.73
N MET A 100 -9.04 13.49 10.97
CA MET A 100 -9.57 12.12 11.00
C MET A 100 -8.49 11.07 11.36
N ASP A 101 -7.35 11.51 11.91
CA ASP A 101 -6.36 10.67 12.58
C ASP A 101 -6.28 11.01 14.08
N THR A 102 -7.44 10.99 14.73
CA THR A 102 -7.51 10.39 16.06
C THR A 102 -8.49 9.23 15.99
N LEU A 103 -7.97 8.07 15.59
CA LEU A 103 -8.38 6.75 16.09
C LEU A 103 -7.35 5.70 15.63
N GLN A 104 -6.29 5.58 16.44
CA GLN A 104 -5.57 4.33 16.74
C GLN A 104 -4.74 3.67 15.61
N PRO A 105 -3.64 2.98 15.95
CA PRO A 105 -2.87 2.22 14.97
C PRO A 105 -3.71 1.06 14.44
N ASN A 106 -4.17 1.19 13.20
CA ASN A 106 -4.78 0.07 12.47
C ASN A 106 -3.68 -0.83 11.89
N LEU A 107 -3.48 -1.96 12.56
CA LEU A 107 -3.78 -3.21 11.88
C LEU A 107 -4.61 -4.10 12.81
N PHE A 108 -4.20 -4.33 14.06
CA PHE A 108 -4.99 -4.91 15.16
C PHE A 108 -4.34 -4.50 16.48
N SER A 109 -5.01 -3.66 17.28
CA SER A 109 -4.51 -2.96 18.49
C SER A 109 -3.45 -3.70 19.32
N MET A 110 -2.27 -3.09 19.51
CA MET A 110 -1.26 -3.49 20.52
C MET A 110 -1.43 -2.64 21.80
N PRO A 111 -0.96 -3.11 22.98
CA PRO A 111 -1.21 -2.44 24.25
C PRO A 111 -0.50 -1.09 24.31
N GLU A 112 -1.13 -0.17 25.03
CA GLU A 112 -0.73 1.22 25.27
C GLU A 112 0.76 1.38 25.57
N ASP A 113 1.48 2.06 24.68
CA ASP A 113 2.58 2.97 25.05
C ASP A 113 2.75 4.00 23.92
N ASP A 114 2.45 5.26 24.23
CA ASP A 114 2.47 6.40 23.32
C ASP A 114 3.90 6.71 22.86
N SER A 115 4.24 6.29 21.65
CA SER A 115 5.17 7.00 20.77
C SER A 115 4.97 6.52 19.34
N GLU A 116 4.79 7.44 18.40
CA GLU A 116 4.86 7.18 16.96
C GLU A 116 6.25 6.60 16.61
N VAL A 117 6.39 5.29 16.68
CA VAL A 117 7.57 4.61 16.16
C VAL A 117 7.38 4.51 14.65
N GLU A 118 7.88 5.50 13.92
CA GLU A 118 8.10 5.38 12.49
C GLU A 118 8.81 4.04 12.24
N LYS A 119 8.13 3.06 11.61
CA LYS A 119 8.67 1.70 11.46
C LYS A 119 10.03 1.80 10.77
N LYS A 120 11.10 1.56 11.54
CA LYS A 120 12.48 1.60 11.05
C LYS A 120 12.61 0.62 9.89
N LEU A 121 13.28 1.02 8.81
CA LEU A 121 13.50 0.15 7.67
C LEU A 121 14.34 -1.07 8.10
N THR A 122 13.71 -2.25 8.12
CA THR A 122 14.33 -3.51 8.52
C THR A 122 14.74 -4.34 7.30
N LEU A 123 15.67 -5.28 7.51
CA LEU A 123 16.10 -6.20 6.46
C LEU A 123 15.04 -7.31 6.26
N PHE A 124 14.37 -7.28 5.11
CA PHE A 124 13.48 -8.35 4.66
C PHE A 124 14.25 -9.48 3.95
N ALA A 125 15.08 -10.20 4.71
CA ALA A 125 15.81 -11.36 4.22
C ALA A 125 15.19 -12.66 4.78
N ASN A 126 15.27 -13.74 4.00
CA ASN A 126 14.71 -15.06 4.34
C ASN A 126 13.21 -14.96 4.64
N ASP A 127 12.42 -14.85 3.59
CA ASP A 127 11.00 -14.52 3.64
C ASP A 127 10.17 -15.45 4.54
N GLU A 128 10.48 -16.75 4.62
CA GLU A 128 9.65 -17.75 5.33
C GLU A 128 8.20 -17.84 4.80
N ILE A 129 7.93 -17.43 3.55
CA ILE A 129 6.59 -17.45 2.96
C ILE A 129 6.05 -18.87 2.86
N LEU A 130 6.83 -19.82 2.33
CA LEU A 130 6.38 -21.21 2.19
C LEU A 130 6.10 -21.87 3.54
N ASN A 131 6.94 -21.59 4.54
CA ASN A 131 6.72 -22.11 5.89
C ASN A 131 5.48 -21.46 6.53
N SER A 132 5.24 -20.17 6.28
CA SER A 132 4.04 -19.48 6.77
C SER A 132 2.78 -20.06 6.11
N LEU A 133 2.79 -20.23 4.79
CA LEU A 133 1.69 -20.89 4.06
C LEU A 133 1.39 -22.29 4.61
N ARG A 134 2.43 -23.04 4.97
CA ARG A 134 2.31 -24.40 5.49
C ARG A 134 1.78 -24.47 6.93
N PHE A 135 2.27 -23.59 7.81
CA PHE A 135 2.08 -23.76 9.26
C PHE A 135 1.04 -22.81 9.87
N LEU A 136 0.68 -21.70 9.23
CA LEU A 136 -0.27 -20.73 9.80
C LEU A 136 -1.68 -21.31 10.00
N SER A 137 -2.10 -22.30 9.21
CA SER A 137 -3.39 -22.98 9.41
C SER A 137 -3.51 -23.66 10.77
N LEU A 138 -2.39 -24.20 11.28
CA LEU A 138 -2.33 -24.84 12.60
C LEU A 138 -2.31 -23.83 13.76
N ALA A 139 -1.97 -22.57 13.49
CA ALA A 139 -1.87 -21.55 14.53
C ALA A 139 -3.21 -21.34 15.24
N TYR A 140 -4.32 -21.42 14.52
CA TYR A 140 -5.67 -21.20 15.06
C TYR A 140 -6.11 -22.27 16.07
N GLU A 141 -5.59 -23.51 15.92
CA GLU A 141 -5.90 -24.64 16.80
C GLU A 141 -5.13 -24.57 18.13
N LEU A 142 -4.04 -23.81 18.16
CA LEU A 142 -3.16 -23.72 19.32
C LEU A 142 -3.65 -22.65 20.31
N PRO A 143 -3.35 -22.82 21.61
CA PRO A 143 -3.88 -21.95 22.64
C PRO A 143 -3.21 -20.57 22.68
N ASN A 144 -1.93 -20.48 22.30
CA ASN A 144 -1.16 -19.23 22.34
C ASN A 144 0.06 -19.26 21.40
N LYS A 145 0.71 -18.09 21.26
CA LYS A 145 1.90 -17.91 20.43
C LYS A 145 3.10 -18.77 20.85
N ASP A 146 3.31 -18.95 22.16
CA ASP A 146 4.46 -19.73 22.66
C ASP A 146 4.38 -21.21 22.25
N ARG A 147 3.17 -21.78 22.28
CA ARG A 147 2.92 -23.13 21.77
C ARG A 147 3.14 -23.22 20.27
N PHE A 148 2.71 -22.21 19.52
CA PHE A 148 2.96 -22.16 18.08
C PHE A 148 4.45 -22.01 17.75
N GLU A 149 5.19 -21.14 18.45
CA GLU A 149 6.64 -21.02 18.30
C GLU A 149 7.33 -22.35 18.60
N SER A 150 6.95 -23.02 19.70
CA SER A 150 7.51 -24.33 20.06
C SER A 150 7.26 -25.37 18.97
N TYR A 151 6.04 -25.42 18.43
CA TYR A 151 5.66 -26.30 17.33
C TYR A 151 6.51 -26.02 16.07
N LEU A 152 6.66 -24.74 15.68
CA LEU A 152 7.51 -24.34 14.56
C LEU A 152 8.97 -24.78 14.78
N VAL A 153 9.52 -24.59 15.97
CA VAL A 153 10.90 -24.98 16.28
C VAL A 153 11.15 -26.48 16.10
N GLU A 154 10.13 -27.31 16.31
CA GLU A 154 10.20 -28.76 16.11
C GLU A 154 10.03 -29.17 14.64
N HIS A 155 9.13 -28.52 13.91
CA HIS A 155 8.66 -28.98 12.59
C HIS A 155 9.24 -28.22 11.39
N LEU A 156 9.89 -27.07 11.60
CA LEU A 156 10.52 -26.33 10.51
C LEU A 156 11.62 -27.17 9.82
N PRO A 157 11.71 -27.14 8.47
CA PRO A 157 12.58 -28.02 7.69
C PRO A 157 14.04 -27.52 7.66
N TYR A 158 14.63 -27.24 8.83
CA TYR A 158 16.03 -26.83 8.97
C TYR A 158 16.76 -27.76 9.93
N ASN A 159 17.95 -28.21 9.53
CA ASN A 159 18.75 -29.15 10.33
C ASN A 159 19.17 -28.59 11.70
N SER A 160 19.46 -27.29 11.77
CA SER A 160 19.97 -26.65 12.98
C SER A 160 18.84 -26.14 13.87
N LYS A 161 18.83 -26.55 15.15
CA LYS A 161 17.89 -26.05 16.16
C LYS A 161 17.95 -24.53 16.32
N SER A 162 19.14 -23.93 16.33
CA SER A 162 19.29 -22.47 16.43
C SER A 162 18.73 -21.75 15.20
N THR A 163 18.80 -22.37 14.02
CA THR A 163 18.16 -21.84 12.82
C THR A 163 16.64 -21.94 12.90
N ARG A 164 16.09 -23.08 13.34
CA ARG A 164 14.64 -23.25 13.55
C ARG A 164 14.08 -22.22 14.52
N ILE A 165 14.76 -21.96 15.65
CA ILE A 165 14.40 -20.90 16.61
C ILE A 165 14.36 -19.53 15.93
N ARG A 166 15.41 -19.16 15.20
CA ARG A 166 15.46 -17.86 14.50
C ARG A 166 14.35 -17.73 13.45
N ARG A 167 14.10 -18.78 12.66
CA ARG A 167 13.06 -18.76 11.62
C ARG A 167 11.65 -18.74 12.18
N ALA A 168 11.39 -19.50 13.24
CA ALA A 168 10.11 -19.45 13.95
C ALA A 168 9.81 -18.02 14.39
N ARG A 169 10.78 -17.35 15.02
CA ARG A 169 10.63 -15.93 15.40
C ARG A 169 10.36 -15.01 14.22
N TYR A 170 10.99 -15.22 13.07
CA TYR A 170 10.68 -14.44 11.86
C TYR A 170 9.23 -14.61 11.42
N ILE A 171 8.70 -15.83 11.43
CA ILE A 171 7.29 -16.09 11.09
C ILE A 171 6.37 -15.36 12.08
N LEU A 172 6.64 -15.47 13.39
CA LEU A 172 5.83 -14.80 14.41
C LEU A 172 5.89 -13.27 14.28
N SER A 173 7.08 -12.69 14.16
CA SER A 173 7.25 -11.23 14.15
C SER A 173 6.75 -10.58 12.86
N ARG A 174 6.88 -11.25 11.71
CA ARG A 174 6.50 -10.70 10.41
C ARG A 174 5.05 -10.93 10.06
N TYR A 175 4.52 -12.11 10.39
CA TYR A 175 3.21 -12.52 9.88
C TYR A 175 2.14 -12.65 10.97
N LEU A 176 2.54 -12.86 12.24
CA LEU A 176 1.62 -12.94 13.38
C LEU A 176 1.82 -11.81 14.39
N ASN A 177 1.91 -10.58 13.88
CA ASN A 177 1.92 -9.38 14.70
C ASN A 177 0.49 -8.97 15.12
N TYR A 178 -0.21 -9.91 15.76
CA TYR A 178 -1.53 -9.74 16.40
C TYR A 178 -1.38 -9.97 17.91
N PRO A 179 -2.17 -9.38 18.80
CA PRO A 179 -2.09 -9.71 20.22
C PRO A 179 -2.30 -11.21 20.49
N ASP A 180 -3.36 -11.74 19.90
CA ASP A 180 -3.80 -13.12 20.10
C ASP A 180 -3.41 -14.04 18.94
N ILE A 181 -3.20 -15.32 19.25
CA ILE A 181 -2.97 -16.35 18.22
C ILE A 181 -4.24 -16.61 17.40
N LYS A 182 -5.41 -16.47 18.04
CA LYS A 182 -6.72 -16.55 17.37
C LYS A 182 -7.07 -15.17 16.88
N ASN A 183 -6.84 -14.95 15.60
CA ASN A 183 -7.02 -13.67 14.96
C ASN A 183 -7.54 -13.87 13.53
N PRO A 184 -7.95 -12.79 12.84
CA PRO A 184 -8.49 -12.90 11.49
C PRO A 184 -7.58 -13.61 10.49
N LEU A 185 -6.26 -13.40 10.56
CA LEU A 185 -5.30 -14.09 9.68
C LEU A 185 -5.32 -15.60 9.94
N THR A 186 -5.16 -16.03 11.20
CA THR A 186 -5.15 -17.46 11.52
C THR A 186 -6.51 -18.12 11.27
N LYS A 187 -7.61 -17.37 11.44
CA LYS A 187 -8.96 -17.83 11.09
C LYS A 187 -9.10 -18.12 9.60
N VAL A 188 -8.71 -17.19 8.72
CA VAL A 188 -8.70 -17.42 7.25
C VAL A 188 -7.85 -18.63 6.90
N PHE A 189 -6.67 -18.75 7.51
CA PHE A 189 -5.78 -19.87 7.24
C PHE A 189 -6.34 -21.23 7.68
N ALA A 190 -7.12 -21.25 8.77
CA ALA A 190 -7.78 -22.46 9.27
C ALA A 190 -9.05 -22.81 8.50
N GLU A 191 -9.88 -21.84 8.13
CA GLU A 191 -11.23 -22.07 7.57
C GLU A 191 -11.27 -22.06 6.03
N SER A 192 -10.38 -21.32 5.36
CA SER A 192 -10.37 -21.27 3.90
C SER A 192 -9.71 -22.51 3.30
N GLU A 193 -10.38 -23.16 2.36
CA GLU A 193 -9.80 -24.25 1.57
C GLU A 193 -9.08 -23.74 0.30
N ASN A 194 -9.26 -22.46 -0.03
CA ASN A 194 -8.67 -21.87 -1.22
C ASN A 194 -7.28 -21.30 -0.91
N ASP A 195 -6.25 -21.95 -1.45
CA ASP A 195 -4.87 -21.49 -1.29
C ASP A 195 -4.63 -20.09 -1.85
N THR A 196 -5.37 -19.67 -2.88
CA THR A 196 -5.28 -18.31 -3.44
C THR A 196 -5.73 -17.26 -2.43
N VAL A 197 -6.74 -17.55 -1.60
CA VAL A 197 -7.16 -16.66 -0.50
C VAL A 197 -6.03 -16.50 0.50
N LYS A 198 -5.42 -17.60 0.95
CA LYS A 198 -4.30 -17.60 1.91
C LYS A 198 -3.11 -16.81 1.37
N LYS A 199 -2.78 -16.99 0.08
CA LYS A 199 -1.70 -16.26 -0.60
C LYS A 199 -1.99 -14.77 -0.68
N ASN A 200 -3.21 -14.38 -1.07
CA ASN A 200 -3.64 -12.98 -1.14
C ASN A 200 -3.58 -12.30 0.23
N VAL A 201 -4.08 -12.94 1.28
CA VAL A 201 -4.07 -12.40 2.63
C VAL A 201 -2.65 -12.31 3.18
N LEU A 202 -1.79 -13.32 2.96
CA LEU A 202 -0.40 -13.26 3.38
C LEU A 202 0.39 -12.18 2.62
N PHE A 203 0.11 -11.98 1.33
CA PHE A 203 0.70 -10.89 0.56
C PHE A 203 0.34 -9.52 1.17
N TYR A 204 -0.93 -9.30 1.50
CA TYR A 204 -1.37 -8.11 2.21
C TYR A 204 -0.61 -7.90 3.54
N VAL A 205 -0.48 -8.96 4.36
CA VAL A 205 0.24 -8.89 5.63
C VAL A 205 1.71 -8.51 5.42
N ILE A 206 2.39 -9.08 4.41
CA ILE A 206 3.76 -8.69 4.05
C ILE A 206 3.83 -7.21 3.71
N GLN A 207 2.92 -6.73 2.86
CA GLN A 207 2.89 -5.31 2.45
C GLN A 207 2.69 -4.37 3.66
N LYS A 208 1.93 -4.77 4.68
CA LYS A 208 1.70 -3.93 5.88
C LYS A 208 2.79 -4.04 6.94
N GLN A 209 3.53 -5.14 6.98
CA GLN A 209 4.54 -5.39 8.01
C GLN A 209 5.97 -5.11 7.55
N GLU A 210 6.26 -5.28 6.26
CA GLU A 210 7.60 -5.12 5.69
C GLU A 210 7.67 -3.84 4.85
N LYS A 211 8.21 -2.76 5.45
CA LYS A 211 8.31 -1.43 4.82
C LYS A 211 9.00 -1.48 3.45
N ILE A 212 10.06 -2.28 3.32
CA ILE A 212 10.75 -2.43 2.03
C ILE A 212 9.89 -3.12 0.96
N ALA A 213 8.99 -4.04 1.35
CA ALA A 213 8.06 -4.69 0.41
C ALA A 213 6.98 -3.71 -0.07
N ALA A 214 6.47 -2.87 0.83
CA ALA A 214 5.55 -1.77 0.51
C ALA A 214 6.19 -0.77 -0.46
N LEU A 215 7.40 -0.30 -0.16
CA LEU A 215 8.15 0.61 -1.03
C LEU A 215 8.45 -0.03 -2.38
N PHE A 216 8.75 -1.32 -2.42
CA PHE A 216 8.97 -2.03 -3.67
C PHE A 216 7.71 -2.08 -4.53
N ALA A 217 6.54 -2.31 -3.92
CA ALA A 217 5.27 -2.25 -4.63
C ALA A 217 5.01 -0.85 -5.22
N GLU A 218 5.26 0.20 -4.45
CA GLU A 218 4.94 1.58 -4.85
C GLU A 218 5.94 2.23 -5.79
N GLU A 219 7.24 1.98 -5.61
CA GLU A 219 8.29 2.66 -6.36
C GLU A 219 8.80 1.86 -7.55
N VAL A 220 8.56 0.54 -7.57
CA VAL A 220 9.08 -0.34 -8.62
C VAL A 220 7.95 -1.02 -9.37
N ILE A 221 7.04 -1.70 -8.68
CA ILE A 221 6.00 -2.50 -9.35
C ILE A 221 4.95 -1.59 -9.98
N TRP A 222 4.33 -0.71 -9.20
CA TRP A 222 3.26 0.17 -9.67
C TRP A 222 3.68 1.07 -10.85
N PRO A 223 4.85 1.76 -10.83
CA PRO A 223 5.28 2.60 -11.95
C PRO A 223 5.60 1.81 -13.22
N ASN A 224 5.91 0.51 -13.11
CA ASN A 224 6.22 -0.36 -14.24
C ASN A 224 5.04 -1.27 -14.64
N LEU A 225 3.83 -1.04 -14.09
CA LEU A 225 2.65 -1.84 -14.40
C LEU A 225 2.29 -1.84 -15.89
N ALA A 226 2.47 -0.71 -16.58
CA ALA A 226 2.21 -0.62 -18.02
C ALA A 226 3.16 -1.48 -18.86
N LEU A 227 4.40 -1.70 -18.39
CA LEU A 227 5.35 -2.60 -19.03
C LEU A 227 5.05 -4.07 -18.71
N GLY A 228 4.40 -4.34 -17.58
CA GLY A 228 4.01 -5.67 -17.11
C GLY A 228 5.17 -6.54 -16.64
N PHE A 229 6.39 -6.00 -16.56
CA PHE A 229 7.55 -6.68 -16.01
C PHE A 229 8.64 -5.70 -15.54
N ILE A 230 9.54 -6.21 -14.69
CA ILE A 230 10.79 -5.54 -14.31
C ILE A 230 11.97 -6.51 -14.43
N SER A 231 13.17 -5.97 -14.66
CA SER A 231 14.41 -6.76 -14.67
C SER A 231 14.97 -6.93 -13.26
N LYS A 232 15.76 -8.00 -13.06
CA LYS A 232 16.53 -8.22 -11.84
C LYS A 232 17.48 -7.06 -11.51
N SER A 233 18.04 -6.39 -12.52
CA SER A 233 18.92 -5.22 -12.33
C SER A 233 18.19 -4.07 -11.65
N LEU A 234 16.93 -3.79 -12.03
CA LEU A 234 16.13 -2.73 -11.40
C LEU A 234 15.81 -3.05 -9.94
N ILE A 235 15.56 -4.33 -9.63
CA ILE A 235 15.37 -4.78 -8.24
C ILE A 235 16.66 -4.58 -7.44
N GLU A 236 17.83 -4.81 -8.05
CA GLU A 236 19.14 -4.57 -7.41
C GLU A 236 19.38 -3.11 -7.08
N GLU A 237 19.14 -2.23 -8.06
CA GLU A 237 19.25 -0.78 -7.89
C GLU A 237 18.33 -0.28 -6.78
N PHE A 238 17.09 -0.78 -6.74
CA PHE A 238 16.16 -0.49 -5.66
C PHE A 238 16.70 -0.90 -4.29
N VAL A 239 17.15 -2.16 -4.13
CA VAL A 239 17.66 -2.63 -2.82
C VAL A 239 18.93 -1.88 -2.41
N LYS A 240 19.83 -1.58 -3.35
CA LYS A 240 21.06 -0.79 -3.10
C LYS A 240 20.76 0.64 -2.68
N ARG A 241 19.70 1.26 -3.21
CA ARG A 241 19.27 2.61 -2.81
C ARG A 241 18.91 2.67 -1.32
N TYR A 242 18.21 1.65 -0.82
CA TYR A 242 17.76 1.60 0.57
C TYR A 242 18.79 1.01 1.54
N PHE A 243 19.72 0.19 1.04
CA PHE A 243 20.76 -0.45 1.84
C PHE A 243 22.14 -0.28 1.18
N PRO A 244 22.65 0.96 1.05
CA PRO A 244 23.88 1.25 0.28
C PRO A 244 25.13 0.60 0.90
N GLU A 245 25.14 0.41 2.22
CA GLU A 245 26.26 -0.19 2.95
C GLU A 245 26.14 -1.72 3.11
N ALA A 246 25.06 -2.33 2.59
CA ALA A 246 24.85 -3.76 2.74
C ALA A 246 25.81 -4.57 1.83
N LYS A 247 26.32 -5.68 2.36
CA LYS A 247 27.12 -6.64 1.60
C LYS A 247 26.29 -7.25 0.46
N GLU A 248 26.94 -7.63 -0.64
CA GLU A 248 26.30 -8.23 -1.82
C GLU A 248 25.38 -9.42 -1.47
N LYS A 249 25.81 -10.29 -0.55
CA LYS A 249 24.99 -11.40 -0.06
C LYS A 249 23.67 -10.92 0.57
N THR A 250 23.71 -9.85 1.37
CA THR A 250 22.52 -9.30 2.01
C THR A 250 21.58 -8.71 0.97
N ILE A 251 22.12 -7.97 0.00
CA ILE A 251 21.35 -7.42 -1.13
C ILE A 251 20.63 -8.55 -1.86
N TYR A 252 21.37 -9.62 -2.21
CA TYR A 252 20.80 -10.78 -2.87
C TYR A 252 19.67 -11.45 -2.06
N GLU A 253 19.83 -11.62 -0.75
CA GLU A 253 18.79 -12.21 0.09
C GLU A 253 17.53 -11.34 0.17
N VAL A 254 17.67 -10.01 0.19
CA VAL A 254 16.52 -9.09 0.18
C VAL A 254 15.83 -9.11 -1.18
N GLN A 255 16.59 -9.03 -2.28
CA GLN A 255 16.04 -9.18 -3.64
C GLN A 255 15.26 -10.49 -3.78
N LYS A 256 15.84 -11.58 -3.30
CA LYS A 256 15.22 -12.91 -3.35
C LYS A 256 13.91 -12.93 -2.57
N SER A 257 13.86 -12.37 -1.36
CA SER A 257 12.62 -12.28 -0.59
C SER A 257 11.56 -11.45 -1.32
N LEU A 258 11.93 -10.29 -1.89
CA LEU A 258 10.99 -9.44 -2.63
C LEU A 258 10.42 -10.16 -3.87
N VAL A 259 11.28 -10.81 -4.66
CA VAL A 259 10.83 -11.62 -5.80
C VAL A 259 9.96 -12.79 -5.36
N ASN A 260 10.33 -13.47 -4.28
CA ASN A 260 9.57 -14.57 -3.71
C ASN A 260 8.18 -14.12 -3.22
N THR A 261 8.04 -12.90 -2.68
CA THR A 261 6.73 -12.33 -2.30
C THR A 261 5.76 -12.30 -3.48
N TYR A 262 6.23 -11.97 -4.69
CA TYR A 262 5.35 -11.97 -5.87
C TYR A 262 5.19 -13.38 -6.45
N LYS A 263 6.29 -14.14 -6.56
CA LYS A 263 6.31 -15.47 -7.19
C LYS A 263 5.56 -16.52 -6.38
N LEU A 264 5.88 -16.67 -5.10
CA LEU A 264 5.36 -17.75 -4.25
C LEU A 264 3.91 -17.50 -3.82
N LEU A 265 3.48 -16.24 -3.84
CA LEU A 265 2.09 -15.84 -3.57
C LEU A 265 1.28 -15.63 -4.85
N GLU A 266 1.83 -15.98 -6.00
CA GLU A 266 1.13 -15.97 -7.30
C GLU A 266 0.55 -14.60 -7.66
N ILE A 267 1.24 -13.53 -7.26
CA ILE A 267 0.93 -12.15 -7.64
C ILE A 267 1.63 -11.78 -8.95
N GLY A 268 2.74 -12.45 -9.23
CA GLY A 268 3.51 -12.30 -10.45
C GLY A 268 4.35 -13.54 -10.72
N ASP A 269 4.94 -13.60 -11.91
CA ASP A 269 5.69 -14.75 -12.39
C ASP A 269 7.15 -14.40 -12.66
N LEU A 270 8.07 -15.28 -12.26
CA LEU A 270 9.48 -15.13 -12.55
C LEU A 270 9.84 -15.98 -13.77
N ALA A 271 10.22 -15.34 -14.88
CA ALA A 271 10.75 -16.02 -16.07
C ALA A 271 12.11 -15.43 -16.46
N GLY A 272 13.16 -16.24 -16.30
CA GLY A 272 14.55 -15.81 -16.49
C GLY A 272 14.94 -14.72 -15.49
N GLU A 273 15.38 -13.57 -16.00
CA GLU A 273 15.78 -12.40 -15.19
C GLU A 273 14.67 -11.36 -15.04
N LYS A 274 13.43 -11.70 -15.40
CA LYS A 274 12.29 -10.78 -15.37
C LYS A 274 11.20 -11.27 -14.44
N LEU A 275 10.72 -10.36 -13.59
CA LEU A 275 9.51 -10.54 -12.80
C LEU A 275 8.34 -9.89 -13.55
N PHE A 276 7.38 -10.70 -13.95
CA PHE A 276 6.15 -10.30 -14.64
C PHE A 276 5.01 -10.11 -13.64
N PHE A 277 4.15 -9.14 -13.90
CA PHE A 277 2.99 -8.85 -13.06
C PHE A 277 1.96 -8.05 -13.87
N SER A 278 0.70 -8.12 -13.46
CA SER A 278 -0.38 -7.39 -14.11
C SER A 278 -1.49 -7.11 -13.10
N LEU A 279 -2.44 -6.26 -13.49
CA LEU A 279 -3.69 -6.19 -12.74
C LEU A 279 -4.39 -7.55 -12.79
N ARG A 280 -5.02 -7.91 -11.69
CA ARG A 280 -5.61 -9.22 -11.46
C ARG A 280 -6.90 -9.11 -10.66
N ASN A 281 -7.64 -10.20 -10.62
CA ASN A 281 -8.76 -10.35 -9.69
C ASN A 281 -8.28 -11.12 -8.46
N GLY A 282 -8.80 -10.76 -7.30
CA GLY A 282 -8.64 -11.55 -6.08
C GLY A 282 -9.83 -12.48 -5.87
N ASP A 283 -10.05 -12.82 -4.60
CA ASP A 283 -11.21 -13.57 -4.12
C ASP A 283 -12.04 -12.70 -3.18
N LEU A 284 -13.35 -12.95 -3.10
CA LEU A 284 -14.25 -12.18 -2.22
C LEU A 284 -13.81 -12.23 -0.75
N GLU A 285 -13.38 -13.40 -0.28
CA GLU A 285 -12.89 -13.61 1.10
C GLU A 285 -11.62 -12.78 1.37
N SER A 286 -10.66 -12.80 0.45
CA SER A 286 -9.44 -11.99 0.56
C SER A 286 -9.74 -10.49 0.46
N PHE A 287 -10.70 -10.09 -0.37
CA PHE A 287 -11.14 -8.70 -0.49
C PHE A 287 -11.80 -8.23 0.80
N MET A 288 -12.68 -9.05 1.39
CA MET A 288 -13.28 -8.77 2.70
C MET A 288 -12.23 -8.64 3.79
N PHE A 289 -11.27 -9.56 3.86
CA PHE A 289 -10.15 -9.48 4.81
C PHE A 289 -9.44 -8.13 4.66
N VAL A 290 -8.99 -7.79 3.46
CA VAL A 290 -8.25 -6.53 3.23
C VAL A 290 -9.12 -5.31 3.51
N LEU A 291 -10.38 -5.31 3.09
CA LEU A 291 -11.32 -4.19 3.31
C LEU A 291 -11.54 -3.90 4.79
N THR A 292 -11.83 -4.94 5.57
CA THR A 292 -12.08 -4.80 7.00
C THR A 292 -10.80 -4.57 7.80
N SER A 293 -9.62 -4.88 7.25
CA SER A 293 -8.33 -4.49 7.83
C SER A 293 -7.97 -3.02 7.53
N GLU A 294 -8.29 -2.50 6.34
CA GLU A 294 -8.07 -1.08 5.99
C GLU A 294 -9.08 -0.15 6.69
N TYR A 295 -10.28 -0.65 6.98
CA TYR A 295 -11.37 0.10 7.64
C TYR A 295 -11.93 -0.70 8.83
N PRO A 296 -11.19 -0.78 9.96
CA PRO A 296 -11.58 -1.62 11.09
C PRO A 296 -12.68 -1.02 11.97
N GLN A 297 -12.94 0.28 11.83
CA GLN A 297 -14.05 0.96 12.50
C GLN A 297 -15.19 1.23 11.52
N PRO A 298 -16.44 1.30 12.00
CA PRO A 298 -17.58 1.68 11.19
C PRO A 298 -17.33 3.00 10.42
N ALA A 299 -17.41 2.95 9.10
CA ALA A 299 -17.03 4.07 8.25
C ALA A 299 -17.87 4.13 6.97
N THR A 300 -18.16 5.35 6.52
CA THR A 300 -18.65 5.61 5.17
C THR A 300 -17.48 6.06 4.31
N VAL A 301 -17.17 5.26 3.28
CA VAL A 301 -15.95 5.38 2.49
C VAL A 301 -16.32 5.70 1.03
N PRO A 302 -15.76 6.78 0.44
CA PRO A 302 -15.88 7.06 -0.98
C PRO A 302 -15.22 5.97 -1.83
N PHE A 303 -15.84 5.61 -2.96
CA PHE A 303 -15.30 4.60 -3.88
C PHE A 303 -13.90 4.98 -4.35
N GLU A 304 -13.66 6.26 -4.67
CA GLU A 304 -12.36 6.73 -5.15
C GLU A 304 -11.23 6.48 -4.15
N LYS A 305 -11.50 6.54 -2.84
CA LYS A 305 -10.49 6.23 -1.80
C LYS A 305 -10.02 4.78 -1.88
N LEU A 306 -10.96 3.86 -2.15
CA LEU A 306 -10.65 2.45 -2.34
C LEU A 306 -10.05 2.16 -3.72
N LEU A 307 -10.65 2.71 -4.78
CA LEU A 307 -10.30 2.43 -6.18
C LEU A 307 -8.95 3.05 -6.62
N ASN A 308 -8.48 4.10 -5.93
CA ASN A 308 -7.14 4.69 -6.15
C ASN A 308 -6.16 4.38 -5.01
N GLY A 309 -6.60 3.65 -3.98
CA GLY A 309 -5.83 3.38 -2.77
C GLY A 309 -5.00 2.10 -2.84
N PHE A 310 -4.62 1.63 -1.66
CA PHE A 310 -3.73 0.50 -1.43
C PHE A 310 -4.17 -0.78 -2.16
N MET A 311 -5.47 -1.11 -2.15
CA MET A 311 -5.97 -2.32 -2.80
C MET A 311 -5.73 -2.31 -4.31
N HIS A 312 -5.88 -1.17 -4.95
CA HIS A 312 -5.61 -1.07 -6.38
C HIS A 312 -4.12 -1.13 -6.67
N ARG A 313 -3.33 -0.37 -5.90
CA ARG A 313 -1.91 -0.12 -6.18
C ARG A 313 -0.99 -1.25 -5.76
N ASN A 314 -1.20 -1.80 -4.56
CA ASN A 314 -0.31 -2.80 -3.97
C ASN A 314 -0.83 -4.21 -4.22
N MET A 315 -2.14 -4.45 -4.05
CA MET A 315 -2.74 -5.77 -4.31
C MET A 315 -2.90 -6.05 -5.81
N LEU A 316 -2.74 -5.02 -6.65
CA LEU A 316 -2.90 -5.05 -8.11
C LEU A 316 -4.31 -5.46 -8.54
N TRP A 317 -5.34 -5.09 -7.77
CA TRP A 317 -6.71 -5.47 -8.10
C TRP A 317 -7.36 -4.55 -9.13
N HIS A 318 -8.12 -5.13 -10.05
CA HIS A 318 -8.93 -4.36 -11.00
C HIS A 318 -10.02 -3.55 -10.30
N ARG A 319 -10.20 -2.30 -10.73
CA ARG A 319 -11.20 -1.37 -10.17
C ARG A 319 -12.62 -1.91 -10.31
N ASP A 320 -12.99 -2.34 -11.51
CA ASP A 320 -14.32 -2.88 -11.79
C ASP A 320 -14.60 -4.14 -10.96
N TRP A 321 -13.58 -4.98 -10.78
CA TRP A 321 -13.68 -6.17 -9.95
C TRP A 321 -13.91 -5.83 -8.47
N MET A 322 -13.14 -4.89 -7.91
CA MET A 322 -13.32 -4.42 -6.53
C MET A 322 -14.69 -3.80 -6.32
N GLN A 323 -15.15 -2.97 -7.26
CA GLN A 323 -16.49 -2.40 -7.21
C GLN A 323 -17.56 -3.49 -7.17
N ASN A 324 -17.45 -4.53 -8.02
CA ASN A 324 -18.36 -5.67 -7.98
C ASN A 324 -18.32 -6.41 -6.63
N GLN A 325 -17.15 -6.51 -6.00
CA GLN A 325 -17.05 -7.15 -4.67
C GLN A 325 -17.77 -6.35 -3.58
N LEU A 326 -17.81 -5.01 -3.66
CA LEU A 326 -18.58 -4.20 -2.71
C LEU A 326 -20.08 -4.55 -2.78
N TYR A 327 -20.64 -4.75 -3.97
CA TYR A 327 -22.04 -5.18 -4.10
C TYR A 327 -22.28 -6.60 -3.58
N ARG A 328 -21.31 -7.52 -3.75
CA ARG A 328 -21.38 -8.88 -3.17
C ARG A 328 -21.32 -8.85 -1.64
N LEU A 329 -20.44 -8.04 -1.05
CA LEU A 329 -20.42 -7.84 0.40
C LEU A 329 -21.70 -7.18 0.92
N ARG A 330 -22.35 -6.34 0.11
CA ARG A 330 -23.67 -5.78 0.44
C ARG A 330 -24.76 -6.85 0.44
N SER A 331 -24.79 -7.78 -0.52
CA SER A 331 -25.77 -8.89 -0.51
C SER A 331 -25.58 -9.82 0.69
N LEU A 332 -24.34 -9.94 1.20
CA LEU A 332 -24.02 -10.65 2.44
C LEU A 332 -24.31 -9.84 3.71
N LYS A 333 -24.77 -8.58 3.61
CA LYS A 333 -25.01 -7.66 4.73
C LYS A 333 -23.76 -7.25 5.53
N ILE A 334 -22.57 -7.44 4.96
CA ILE A 334 -21.31 -6.92 5.52
C ILE A 334 -21.20 -5.42 5.22
N ILE A 335 -21.54 -5.01 4.00
CA ILE A 335 -21.76 -3.60 3.66
C ILE A 335 -23.24 -3.27 3.87
N SER A 336 -23.53 -2.31 4.73
CA SER A 336 -24.91 -1.95 5.08
C SER A 336 -25.58 -1.11 3.99
N LYS A 337 -24.81 -0.22 3.35
CA LYS A 337 -25.32 0.74 2.36
C LYS A 337 -24.32 0.99 1.25
N ILE A 338 -24.83 1.14 0.02
CA ILE A 338 -24.11 1.72 -1.11
C ILE A 338 -24.97 2.87 -1.64
N SER A 339 -24.38 4.05 -1.78
CA SER A 339 -25.02 5.27 -2.26
C SER A 339 -24.30 5.75 -3.51
N GLU A 340 -25.06 5.96 -4.59
CA GLU A 340 -24.60 6.54 -5.84
C GLU A 340 -25.53 7.71 -6.21
N ILE A 341 -25.47 8.79 -5.43
CA ILE A 341 -26.32 9.97 -5.63
C ILE A 341 -25.44 11.11 -6.15
N ASP A 342 -25.94 11.83 -7.15
CA ASP A 342 -25.26 12.92 -7.86
C ASP A 342 -23.89 12.51 -8.42
N PHE A 343 -22.80 13.01 -7.81
CA PHE A 343 -21.41 12.73 -8.19
C PHE A 343 -20.65 11.92 -7.13
N VAL A 344 -21.32 11.50 -6.05
CA VAL A 344 -20.68 10.82 -4.91
C VAL A 344 -21.07 9.35 -4.90
N LYS A 345 -20.08 8.48 -5.12
CA LYS A 345 -20.19 7.04 -4.91
C LYS A 345 -19.49 6.65 -3.62
N GLN A 346 -20.25 6.09 -2.68
CA GLN A 346 -19.72 5.69 -1.37
C GLN A 346 -20.42 4.44 -0.84
N PHE A 347 -19.73 3.69 0.03
CA PHE A 347 -20.29 2.56 0.75
C PHE A 347 -20.14 2.77 2.26
N THR A 348 -21.01 2.13 3.04
CA THR A 348 -20.94 2.15 4.51
C THR A 348 -20.64 0.73 5.00
N LEU A 349 -19.53 0.60 5.71
CA LEU A 349 -19.11 -0.62 6.41
C LEU A 349 -19.40 -0.40 7.90
N ASP A 350 -20.37 -1.13 8.46
CA ASP A 350 -20.83 -0.94 9.85
C ASP A 350 -20.40 -2.07 10.79
N VAL A 351 -19.69 -3.08 10.28
CA VAL A 351 -19.25 -4.25 11.04
C VAL A 351 -17.74 -4.24 11.16
N ASP A 352 -17.25 -4.64 12.34
CA ASP A 352 -15.83 -4.92 12.51
C ASP A 352 -15.41 -6.19 11.74
N GLN A 353 -14.10 -6.42 11.65
CA GLN A 353 -13.59 -7.57 10.91
C GLN A 353 -14.08 -8.91 11.49
N LYS A 354 -14.20 -9.03 12.81
CA LYS A 354 -14.63 -10.29 13.45
C LYS A 354 -16.07 -10.63 13.05
N THR A 355 -16.98 -9.66 13.17
CA THR A 355 -18.38 -9.79 12.77
C THR A 355 -18.51 -10.02 11.26
N ALA A 356 -17.69 -9.35 10.44
CA ALA A 356 -17.66 -9.62 8.99
C ALA A 356 -17.35 -11.09 8.69
N PHE A 357 -16.36 -11.68 9.35
CA PHE A 357 -16.04 -13.10 9.21
C PHE A 357 -17.14 -14.04 9.71
N GLU A 358 -17.80 -13.71 10.82
CA GLU A 358 -18.95 -14.47 11.32
C GLU A 358 -20.10 -14.47 10.30
N ILE A 359 -20.43 -13.32 9.72
CA ILE A 359 -21.44 -13.20 8.66
C ILE A 359 -21.03 -13.97 7.40
N PHE A 360 -19.76 -13.84 6.99
CA PHE A 360 -19.26 -14.45 5.76
C PHE A 360 -19.35 -15.98 5.78
N TYR A 361 -18.82 -16.62 6.83
CA TYR A 361 -18.81 -18.08 6.93
C TYR A 361 -20.16 -18.69 7.35
N SER A 362 -21.06 -17.90 7.96
CA SER A 362 -22.43 -18.36 8.24
C SER A 362 -23.38 -18.23 7.04
N SER A 363 -22.99 -17.51 5.99
CA SER A 363 -23.82 -17.33 4.79
C SER A 363 -23.99 -18.64 4.01
N ALA A 364 -25.16 -18.87 3.42
CA ALA A 364 -25.48 -20.10 2.68
C ALA A 364 -24.57 -20.34 1.45
N GLU A 365 -23.86 -19.31 0.95
CA GLU A 365 -22.83 -19.46 -0.10
C GLU A 365 -21.59 -20.24 0.39
N PHE A 366 -21.36 -20.30 1.70
CA PHE A 366 -20.26 -21.05 2.36
C PHE A 366 -20.76 -22.08 3.39
N GLY A 367 -22.00 -21.95 3.87
CA GLY A 367 -22.63 -22.71 4.96
C GLY A 367 -23.09 -24.13 4.61
N GLY A 368 -22.67 -24.70 3.47
CA GLY A 368 -22.85 -26.13 3.17
C GLY A 368 -21.91 -27.05 3.98
N ARG A 369 -21.23 -26.53 5.01
CA ARG A 369 -20.29 -27.27 5.86
C ARG A 369 -20.77 -27.24 7.30
N GLY A 370 -21.64 -28.18 7.65
CA GLY A 370 -22.15 -28.28 9.01
C GLY A 370 -23.35 -29.19 9.25
N GLU A 371 -23.60 -30.21 8.42
CA GLU A 371 -24.39 -31.36 8.88
C GLU A 371 -23.46 -32.55 9.04
N HIS A 372 -23.01 -32.75 10.28
CA HIS A 372 -22.53 -34.04 10.73
C HIS A 372 -23.69 -35.04 10.55
N GLU A 373 -23.62 -35.87 9.51
CA GLU A 373 -24.30 -37.16 9.50
C GLU A 373 -23.72 -38.00 10.65
N ILE A 374 -24.32 -37.87 11.82
CA ILE A 374 -24.34 -38.95 12.81
C ILE A 374 -25.33 -39.97 12.26
N THR A 375 -24.88 -40.79 11.33
CA THR A 375 -25.54 -42.07 11.06
C THR A 375 -25.03 -43.07 12.08
N THR A 376 -25.77 -43.18 13.19
CA THR A 376 -25.87 -44.43 13.94
C THR A 376 -26.32 -45.54 13.01
N ASN A 377 -25.51 -46.58 12.88
CA ASN A 377 -25.94 -47.97 12.70
C ASN A 377 -24.96 -48.88 13.43
#